data_AF-S4Y739-F1
#
_entry.id   AF-S4Y739-F1
#
_cell.length_a   1.000
_cell.length_b   1.000
_cell.length_c   1.000
_cell.angle_alpha   90.00
_cell.angle_beta   90.00
_cell.angle_gamma   90.00
#
_symmetry.space_group_name_H-M   'P 1'
#
loop_
_entity.id
_entity.type
_entity.pdbx_description
1 polymer ?
#
loop_
_entity_poly.entity_id
_entity_poly.type
_entity_poly.pdbx_seq_one_letter_code
_entity_poly.pdbx_strand_id
1 'polypeptide(L)'
;MGDLVNAQAGELSVGEAYPSTGVAGDCRQGPSAALRIAVAGPGAAPLLEVDGDVSLGGVLEVVPADDAASFQAGDTIALLGWSGELTGTFAEVSIALPLAPGLAWDTSALYTTGEITAVAAP
;
A
#
# COMPACT_ATOMS: atom_id res chain seq x y z
N MET A 1 -16.60 16.13 -4.20
CA MET A 1 -15.64 15.08 -4.51
C MET A 1 -14.45 15.77 -5.14
N GLY A 2 -13.26 15.49 -4.65
CA GLY A 2 -12.05 16.21 -5.02
C GLY A 2 -10.87 15.26 -5.06
N ASP A 3 -10.01 15.48 -6.05
CA ASP A 3 -8.81 14.69 -6.31
C ASP A 3 -7.87 14.74 -5.10
N LEU A 4 -7.21 13.62 -4.80
CA LEU A 4 -6.13 13.58 -3.82
C LEU A 4 -4.81 13.83 -4.54
N VAL A 5 -4.20 14.98 -4.27
CA VAL A 5 -2.87 15.34 -4.80
C VAL A 5 -1.88 15.37 -3.64
N ASN A 6 -1.07 14.31 -3.50
CA ASN A 6 0.05 14.30 -2.58
C ASN A 6 1.30 14.84 -3.30
N ALA A 7 1.37 16.17 -3.45
CA ALA A 7 2.45 16.86 -4.13
C ALA A 7 3.41 17.56 -3.14
N GLN A 8 4.70 17.22 -3.26
CA GLN A 8 5.88 17.82 -2.62
C GLN A 8 6.04 17.58 -1.11
N ALA A 9 6.84 16.55 -0.77
CA ALA A 9 7.27 16.21 0.60
C ALA A 9 6.14 15.89 1.60
N GLY A 10 4.92 15.67 1.12
CA GLY A 10 3.81 15.18 1.94
C GLY A 10 3.92 13.68 2.21
N GLU A 11 3.61 13.30 3.45
CA GLU A 11 3.37 11.91 3.84
C GLU A 11 1.85 11.69 3.85
N LEU A 12 1.37 10.71 3.07
CA LEU A 12 0.00 10.21 3.18
C LEU A 12 0.02 8.97 4.08
N SER A 13 -0.57 9.07 5.27
CA SER A 13 -0.62 7.96 6.23
C SER A 13 -2.02 7.33 6.24
N VAL A 14 -2.07 6.02 5.97
CA VAL A 14 -3.29 5.21 5.88
C VAL A 14 -3.19 4.06 6.88
N GLY A 15 -4.29 3.65 7.52
CA GLY A 15 -4.33 2.46 8.38
C GLY A 15 -4.04 2.70 9.88
N GLU A 16 -3.60 3.90 10.29
CA GLU A 16 -3.35 4.21 11.71
C GLU A 16 -4.63 4.58 12.49
N ALA A 17 -5.42 5.53 11.98
CA ALA A 17 -6.66 5.99 12.63
C ALA A 17 -7.95 5.39 12.01
N TYR A 18 -7.86 4.98 10.74
CA TYR A 18 -8.96 4.40 9.98
C TYR A 18 -8.47 3.16 9.25
N PRO A 19 -9.24 2.06 9.26
CA PRO A 19 -8.85 0.81 8.61
C PRO A 19 -8.79 0.93 7.08
N SER A 20 -9.41 1.94 6.49
CA SER A 20 -9.27 2.26 5.07
C SER A 20 -9.49 3.75 4.80
N THR A 21 -8.88 4.26 3.73
CA THR A 21 -9.03 5.61 3.21
C THR A 21 -9.59 5.55 1.80
N GLY A 22 -10.74 6.19 1.56
CA GLY A 22 -11.36 6.28 0.25
C GLY A 22 -11.13 7.64 -0.41
N VAL A 23 -10.65 7.65 -1.64
CA VAL A 23 -10.51 8.84 -2.49
C VAL A 23 -11.56 8.77 -3.59
N ALA A 24 -12.46 9.75 -3.63
CA ALA A 24 -13.57 9.79 -4.59
C ALA A 24 -13.19 10.43 -5.94
N GLY A 25 -11.95 10.28 -6.38
CA GLY A 25 -11.38 10.91 -7.58
C GLY A 25 -9.93 10.45 -7.79
N ASP A 26 -9.20 11.15 -8.66
CA ASP A 26 -7.82 10.75 -9.00
C ASP A 26 -6.88 10.85 -7.79
N CYS A 27 -5.91 9.93 -7.71
CA CYS A 27 -4.80 9.99 -6.76
C CYS A 27 -3.49 10.24 -7.51
N ARG A 28 -2.81 11.36 -7.21
CA ARG A 28 -1.49 11.66 -7.78
C ARG A 28 -0.45 11.76 -6.67
N GLN A 29 0.48 10.82 -6.65
CA GLN A 29 1.64 10.83 -5.76
C GLN A 29 2.88 11.36 -6.48
N GLY A 30 3.46 12.43 -5.95
CA GLY A 30 4.67 13.02 -6.51
C GLY A 30 5.93 12.15 -6.33
N PRO A 31 6.98 12.37 -7.13
CA PRO A 31 8.23 11.61 -7.04
C PRO A 31 9.03 11.83 -5.74
N SER A 32 8.65 12.82 -4.93
CA SER A 32 9.26 13.11 -3.62
C SER A 32 8.26 12.96 -2.48
N ALA A 33 7.13 12.29 -2.73
CA ALA A 33 6.10 12.05 -1.72
C ALA A 33 6.24 10.62 -1.14
N ALA A 34 5.86 10.45 0.12
CA ALA A 34 5.83 9.15 0.78
C ALA A 34 4.37 8.71 1.00
N LEU A 35 4.09 7.45 0.70
CA LEU A 35 2.82 6.79 1.05
C LEU A 35 3.13 5.80 2.15
N ARG A 36 2.62 6.08 3.35
CA ARG A 36 2.78 5.23 4.51
C ARG A 36 1.49 4.47 4.79
N ILE A 37 1.57 3.15 4.82
CA ILE A 37 0.42 2.27 5.07
C ILE A 37 0.70 1.42 6.30
N ALA A 38 -0.06 1.66 7.37
CA ALA A 38 -0.07 0.85 8.57
C ALA A 38 -1.00 -0.35 8.40
N VAL A 39 -0.48 -1.56 8.61
CA VAL A 39 -1.23 -2.81 8.45
C VAL A 39 -1.32 -3.54 9.78
N ALA A 40 -2.55 -3.80 10.24
CA ALA A 40 -2.79 -4.57 11.46
C ALA A 40 -2.85 -6.08 11.23
N GLY A 41 -3.18 -6.53 10.01
CA GLY A 41 -3.28 -7.95 9.67
C GLY A 41 -3.65 -8.18 8.21
N PRO A 42 -3.78 -9.45 7.78
CA PRO A 42 -4.13 -9.79 6.41
C PRO A 42 -5.56 -9.35 6.08
N GLY A 43 -5.78 -8.97 4.83
CA GLY A 43 -7.05 -8.42 4.40
C GLY A 43 -7.14 -8.27 2.89
N ALA A 44 -8.29 -8.65 2.34
CA ALA A 44 -8.59 -8.48 0.91
C ALA A 44 -9.18 -7.10 0.58
N ALA A 45 -9.54 -6.31 1.60
CA ALA A 45 -10.04 -4.95 1.39
C ALA A 45 -8.86 -3.98 1.28
N PRO A 46 -8.81 -3.13 0.24
CA PRO A 46 -7.72 -2.18 0.07
C PRO A 46 -7.71 -1.15 1.20
N LEU A 47 -6.52 -0.91 1.73
CA LEU A 47 -6.31 0.12 2.75
C LEU A 47 -6.46 1.53 2.16
N LEU A 48 -6.01 1.74 0.91
CA LEU A 48 -6.27 2.95 0.15
C LEU A 48 -7.09 2.60 -1.10
N GLU A 49 -8.35 3.00 -1.13
CA GLU A 49 -9.26 2.81 -2.27
C GLU A 49 -9.40 4.12 -3.05
N VAL A 50 -9.15 4.09 -4.36
CA VAL A 50 -9.20 5.27 -5.24
C VAL A 50 -10.26 5.04 -6.31
N ASP A 51 -11.34 5.80 -6.27
CA ASP A 51 -12.38 5.79 -7.30
C ASP A 51 -11.98 6.68 -8.50
N GLY A 52 -10.85 6.37 -9.12
CA GLY A 52 -10.25 7.15 -10.20
C GLY A 52 -8.89 6.62 -10.66
N ASP A 53 -8.19 7.42 -11.45
CA ASP A 53 -6.84 7.09 -11.92
C ASP A 53 -5.81 7.25 -10.80
N VAL A 54 -4.81 6.37 -10.78
CA VAL A 54 -3.71 6.40 -9.82
C VAL A 54 -2.39 6.65 -10.54
N SER A 55 -1.68 7.71 -10.14
CA SER A 55 -0.32 7.97 -10.56
C SER A 55 0.63 7.81 -9.37
N LEU A 56 1.49 6.79 -9.43
CA LEU A 56 2.45 6.46 -8.37
C LEU A 56 3.83 7.08 -8.62
N GLY A 57 4.47 7.47 -7.53
CA GLY A 57 5.83 7.98 -7.50
C GLY A 57 6.36 8.02 -6.06
N GLY A 58 7.64 8.33 -5.90
CA GLY A 58 8.24 8.46 -4.57
C GLY A 58 8.36 7.13 -3.84
N VAL A 59 8.07 7.10 -2.54
CA VAL A 59 8.33 5.94 -1.67
C VAL A 59 7.02 5.35 -1.15
N LEU A 60 6.93 4.01 -1.14
CA LEU A 60 5.93 3.25 -0.41
C LEU A 60 6.56 2.69 0.87
N GLU A 61 5.99 3.03 2.02
CA GLU A 61 6.38 2.51 3.32
C GLU A 61 5.22 1.72 3.93
N VAL A 62 5.40 0.42 4.09
CA VAL A 62 4.41 -0.45 4.72
C VAL A 62 4.90 -0.83 6.10
N VAL A 63 4.17 -0.42 7.14
CA VAL A 63 4.56 -0.58 8.55
C VAL A 63 3.50 -1.36 9.31
N PRO A 64 3.86 -2.11 10.36
CA PRO A 64 2.87 -2.76 11.21
C PRO A 64 2.11 -1.72 12.03
N ALA A 65 0.80 -1.92 12.23
CA ALA A 65 0.09 -1.27 13.32
C ALA A 65 0.55 -1.85 14.67
N ASP A 66 0.38 -1.12 15.78
CA ASP A 66 0.95 -1.47 17.10
C ASP A 66 0.74 -2.92 17.57
N ASP A 67 -0.34 -3.59 17.16
CA ASP A 67 -0.68 -4.97 17.54
C ASP A 67 -0.60 -5.97 16.37
N ALA A 68 0.14 -5.65 15.29
CA ALA A 68 0.20 -6.51 14.12
C ALA A 68 0.94 -7.83 14.40
N ALA A 69 0.26 -8.95 14.17
CA ALA A 69 0.84 -10.28 14.27
C ALA A 69 1.80 -10.59 13.10
N SER A 70 2.68 -11.58 13.28
CA SER A 70 3.54 -12.08 12.20
C SER A 70 2.72 -12.73 11.10
N PHE A 71 2.91 -12.26 9.86
CA PHE A 71 2.27 -12.82 8.68
C PHE A 71 2.85 -14.19 8.32
N GLN A 72 1.98 -15.10 7.89
CA GLN A 72 2.25 -16.48 7.52
C GLN A 72 2.26 -16.66 6.00
N ALA A 73 2.80 -17.78 5.52
CA ALA A 73 2.82 -18.06 4.09
C ALA A 73 1.40 -18.13 3.51
N GLY A 74 1.17 -17.40 2.41
CA GLY A 74 -0.13 -17.28 1.75
C GLY A 74 -0.97 -16.10 2.26
N ASP A 75 -0.58 -15.44 3.35
CA ASP A 75 -1.26 -14.21 3.77
C ASP A 75 -1.11 -13.13 2.70
N THR A 76 -2.22 -12.48 2.38
CA THR A 76 -2.28 -11.41 1.38
C THR A 76 -2.84 -10.15 2.01
N ILE A 77 -2.30 -9.01 1.60
CA ILE A 77 -2.73 -7.69 2.04
C ILE A 77 -3.00 -6.85 0.80
N ALA A 78 -4.23 -6.38 0.68
CA ALA A 78 -4.60 -5.34 -0.29
C ALA A 78 -4.18 -3.97 0.27
N LEU A 79 -3.13 -3.38 -0.30
CA LEU A 79 -2.65 -2.06 0.08
C LEU A 79 -3.42 -0.97 -0.67
N LEU A 80 -3.62 -1.19 -1.98
CA LEU A 80 -4.15 -0.23 -2.93
C LEU A 80 -5.33 -0.86 -3.67
N GLY A 81 -6.36 -0.08 -3.94
CA GLY A 81 -7.47 -0.42 -4.83
C GLY A 81 -7.77 0.78 -5.72
N TRP A 82 -8.07 0.53 -6.99
CA TRP A 82 -8.42 1.60 -7.92
C TRP A 82 -9.43 1.15 -8.98
N SER A 83 -10.32 2.05 -9.37
CA SER A 83 -11.30 1.79 -10.43
C SER A 83 -10.85 2.28 -11.83
N GLY A 84 -9.87 3.19 -11.89
CA GLY A 84 -9.29 3.74 -13.13
C GLY A 84 -8.03 3.00 -13.61
N GLU A 85 -7.09 3.74 -14.20
CA GLU A 85 -5.79 3.23 -14.65
C GLU A 85 -4.68 3.52 -13.63
N LEU A 86 -3.77 2.55 -13.44
CA LEU A 86 -2.55 2.74 -12.66
C LEU A 86 -1.40 3.11 -13.58
N THR A 87 -0.74 4.22 -13.27
CA THR A 87 0.40 4.75 -14.02
C THR A 87 1.59 5.01 -13.09
N GLY A 88 2.80 4.72 -13.58
CA GLY A 88 4.02 4.86 -12.79
C GLY A 88 4.24 3.72 -11.79
N THR A 89 5.30 3.84 -11.01
CA THR A 89 5.69 2.91 -9.94
C THR A 89 6.31 3.69 -8.80
N PHE A 90 6.33 3.11 -7.60
CA PHE A 90 7.16 3.65 -6.54
C PHE A 90 8.64 3.57 -6.95
N ALA A 91 9.40 4.60 -6.63
CA ALA A 91 10.85 4.61 -6.78
C ALA A 91 11.51 3.69 -5.76
N GLU A 92 10.90 3.54 -4.58
CA GLU A 92 11.34 2.64 -3.52
C GLU A 92 10.13 2.03 -2.80
N VAL A 93 10.23 0.73 -2.48
CA VAL A 93 9.21 -0.01 -1.72
C VAL A 93 9.90 -0.58 -0.48
N SER A 94 9.50 -0.10 0.69
CA SER A 94 9.99 -0.55 1.99
C SER A 94 8.86 -1.22 2.75
N ILE A 95 9.00 -2.51 3.05
CA ILE A 95 8.01 -3.29 3.78
C ILE A 95 8.63 -3.77 5.09
N ALA A 96 8.20 -3.17 6.20
CA ALA A 96 8.66 -3.46 7.55
C ALA A 96 7.71 -4.38 8.33
N LEU A 97 6.78 -5.05 7.64
CA LEU A 97 5.82 -5.96 8.28
C LEU A 97 6.50 -7.23 8.81
N PRO A 98 6.14 -7.68 10.03
CA PRO A 98 6.72 -8.88 10.61
C PRO A 98 6.30 -10.13 9.84
N LEU A 99 7.26 -10.91 9.36
CA LEU A 99 7.02 -12.18 8.68
C LEU A 99 7.47 -13.35 9.57
N ALA A 100 6.82 -14.51 9.41
CA ALA A 100 7.36 -15.75 9.93
C ALA A 100 8.74 -16.04 9.31
N PRO A 101 9.65 -16.72 10.04
CA PRO A 101 11.00 -16.99 9.56
C PRO A 101 10.97 -17.84 8.27
N GLY A 102 11.80 -17.46 7.30
CA GLY A 102 11.88 -18.13 6.00
C GLY A 102 10.85 -17.63 4.97
N LEU A 103 10.16 -16.52 5.25
CA LEU A 103 9.24 -15.87 4.31
C LEU A 103 9.81 -14.55 3.78
N ALA A 104 9.28 -14.12 2.63
CA ALA A 104 9.52 -12.82 2.02
C ALA A 104 8.20 -12.26 1.45
N TRP A 105 8.13 -10.95 1.27
CA TRP A 105 7.00 -10.31 0.60
C TRP A 105 7.17 -10.39 -0.92
N ASP A 106 6.21 -11.02 -1.59
CA ASP A 106 6.01 -10.90 -3.03
C ASP A 106 5.23 -9.61 -3.31
N THR A 107 5.80 -8.78 -4.20
CA THR A 107 5.22 -7.51 -4.66
C THR A 107 4.86 -7.57 -6.15
N SER A 108 4.86 -8.76 -6.74
CA SER A 108 4.59 -8.94 -8.17
C SER A 108 3.18 -8.50 -8.55
N ALA A 109 2.25 -8.55 -7.59
CA ALA A 109 0.85 -8.12 -7.73
C ALA A 109 0.61 -6.64 -7.35
N LEU A 110 1.60 -5.93 -6.79
CA LEU A 110 1.43 -4.59 -6.23
C LEU A 110 0.95 -3.57 -7.29
N TYR A 111 1.44 -3.68 -8.52
CA TYR A 111 1.12 -2.74 -9.60
C TYR A 111 0.01 -3.24 -10.54
N THR A 112 -0.59 -4.40 -10.25
CA THR A 112 -1.67 -4.98 -11.04
C THR A 112 -2.97 -5.08 -10.24
N THR A 113 -2.90 -5.55 -9.00
CA THR A 113 -4.05 -5.68 -8.09
C THR A 113 -3.89 -4.88 -6.80
N GLY A 114 -2.73 -4.28 -6.55
CA GLY A 114 -2.49 -3.48 -5.35
C GLY A 114 -2.16 -4.30 -4.11
N GLU A 115 -1.81 -5.57 -4.31
CA GLU A 115 -1.64 -6.55 -3.24
C GLU A 115 -0.17 -6.94 -3.04
N ILE A 116 0.15 -7.31 -1.80
CA ILE A 116 1.38 -8.00 -1.43
C ILE A 116 1.05 -9.34 -0.76
N THR A 117 1.86 -10.36 -1.02
CA THR A 117 1.63 -11.71 -0.49
C THR A 117 2.87 -12.21 0.22
N ALA A 118 2.70 -12.80 1.39
CA ALA A 118 3.77 -13.48 2.10
C ALA A 118 4.05 -14.84 1.44
N VAL A 119 5.23 -15.01 0.85
CA VAL A 119 5.65 -16.24 0.18
C VAL A 119 6.91 -16.80 0.82
N ALA A 120 7.25 -18.06 0.52
CA ALA A 120 8.52 -18.62 0.95
C ALA A 120 9.69 -17.82 0.34
N ALA A 121 10.66 -17.45 1.17
CA ALA A 121 11.87 -16.80 0.69
C ALA A 121 12.63 -17.77 -0.27
N PRO A 122 13.17 -17.26 -1.40
CA PRO A 122 13.91 -18.06 -2.36
C PRO A 122 15.23 -18.62 -1.81
#